data_AF-A0A8T5W848-F1
#
_entry.id   AF-A0A8T5W848-F1
#
_cell.length_a   1.000
_cell.length_b   1.000
_cell.length_c   1.000
_cell.angle_alpha   90.00
_cell.angle_beta   90.00
_cell.angle_gamma   90.00
#
_symmetry.space_group_name_H-M   'P 1'
#
loop_
_entity.id
_entity.type
_entity.pdbx_description
1 polymer ?
#
loop_
_entity_poly.entity_id
_entity_poly.type
_entity_poly.pdbx_seq_one_letter_code
_entity_poly.pdbx_strand_id
1 'polypeptide(L)'
;VMKAESHNHPSAVEPFQGATTGVGGIIRDIFTMGARPVALLNSLRFGPLNNGRNRYLFTGVVGGIAAYGNCMGIPTVGGEVYFDETYEGNPIVNVMCVGVIKKDELVRAKARGVGNPVLYVGADTGRDGLGGASFASRELTDESDRDRPAVQIGDPFREKLLLEACLELLKMGVIVGMQDMGAAGLTSSSSEMASRGGCGIEIDISLVPQREKGMLPYEVMLSESQERMLLVVKKEKEKLAKEVFEKWDLHVVNIGQVTSDGFFRVMDGGKIVAEIPAGSLTEDAPVYARKEKEPTYFKKVHNFHISDIPEPKDYNDVLRKLLASSTISSKRWVYEQYDHMVRTDTILWPGTADCALIRIKGTKKAIALTVDGNGTYCYLNPHQGGKIAVAEAARNIVCTGAKPLAITNCLNFGNPTKPAVFWQFRRCVEGMAEACRILETPVTGGNVSFYNENPRGAIDPTPMIGMLGLLEDIDFYCTPAFKNEGDLIILLGECGTNLGGSEYLKLIHGLKVGDSPRIDLEKEKRVQRTCLETIKAGLLNSAHDCSEGGLAVALAECCFYDSEHRVGAFIQLSPLTSHLSLIRTDALLFGETQSRIVISCSPKDFSELRNI
;
A
#
# COMPACT_ATOMS: atom_id res chain seq x y z
N VAL A 1 7.89 10.94 4.45
CA VAL A 1 6.74 10.37 5.20
C VAL A 1 6.02 9.42 4.26
N MET A 2 5.57 8.26 4.73
CA MET A 2 4.77 7.34 3.93
C MET A 2 3.76 6.63 4.82
N LYS A 3 2.59 6.33 4.28
CA LYS A 3 1.52 5.57 4.94
C LYS A 3 0.77 4.78 3.86
N ALA A 4 0.16 3.68 4.25
CA ALA A 4 -0.80 2.95 3.44
C ALA A 4 -2.09 2.71 4.21
N GLU A 5 -3.22 2.74 3.51
CA GLU A 5 -4.56 2.47 4.04
C GLU A 5 -5.34 1.54 3.10
N SER A 6 -6.46 1.02 3.61
CA SER A 6 -7.40 0.17 2.87
C SER A 6 -8.78 0.81 2.81
N HIS A 7 -9.51 0.63 1.71
CA HIS A 7 -10.93 1.00 1.54
C HIS A 7 -11.73 -0.16 0.93
N ASN A 8 -11.57 -1.35 1.50
CA ASN A 8 -12.09 -2.61 0.95
C ASN A 8 -13.63 -2.65 0.91
N HIS A 9 -14.29 -2.55 2.07
CA HIS A 9 -15.75 -2.65 2.16
C HIS A 9 -16.48 -1.55 1.38
N PRO A 10 -16.09 -0.25 1.48
CA PRO A 10 -16.71 0.78 0.65
C PRO A 10 -16.57 0.48 -0.85
N SER A 11 -15.38 0.07 -1.29
CA SER A 11 -15.10 -0.26 -2.70
C SER A 11 -15.82 -1.52 -3.18
N ALA A 12 -16.17 -2.44 -2.28
CA ALA A 12 -16.97 -3.61 -2.60
C ALA A 12 -18.42 -3.26 -2.94
N VAL A 13 -18.94 -2.17 -2.37
CA VAL A 13 -20.33 -1.71 -2.50
C VAL A 13 -20.46 -0.66 -3.62
N GLU A 14 -19.65 0.41 -3.54
CA GLU A 14 -19.53 1.46 -4.56
C GLU A 14 -18.03 1.62 -4.90
N PRO A 15 -17.56 1.00 -6.01
CA PRO A 15 -16.13 0.91 -6.30
C PRO A 15 -15.46 2.23 -6.67
N PHE A 16 -16.18 3.15 -7.30
CA PHE A 16 -15.58 4.41 -7.73
C PHE A 16 -15.39 5.34 -6.54
N GLN A 17 -16.44 5.54 -5.76
CA GLN A 17 -16.47 6.42 -4.59
C GLN A 17 -15.72 5.81 -3.40
N GLY A 18 -15.77 4.50 -3.21
CA GLY A 18 -14.93 3.82 -2.23
C GLY A 18 -13.44 4.04 -2.48
N ALA A 19 -13.04 4.04 -3.76
CA ALA A 19 -11.66 4.29 -4.14
C ALA A 19 -11.26 5.79 -4.04
N THR A 20 -12.13 6.72 -4.45
CA THR A 20 -11.85 8.17 -4.34
C THR A 20 -11.63 8.58 -2.89
N THR A 21 -12.50 8.14 -1.99
CA THR A 21 -12.42 8.45 -0.54
C THR A 21 -11.20 7.81 0.11
N GLY A 22 -10.80 6.60 -0.32
CA GLY A 22 -9.55 5.98 0.11
C GLY A 22 -8.30 6.76 -0.32
N VAL A 23 -8.28 7.31 -1.54
CA VAL A 23 -7.18 8.17 -2.02
C VAL A 23 -7.15 9.51 -1.25
N GLY A 24 -8.29 10.15 -1.04
CA GLY A 24 -8.36 11.40 -0.26
C GLY A 24 -7.86 11.20 1.17
N GLY A 25 -8.36 10.17 1.87
CA GLY A 25 -7.93 9.84 3.24
C GLY A 25 -6.41 9.74 3.38
N ILE A 26 -5.77 8.93 2.52
CA ILE A 26 -4.33 8.72 2.61
C ILE A 26 -3.51 9.96 2.21
N ILE A 27 -4.04 10.83 1.36
CA ILE A 27 -3.39 12.12 1.04
C ILE A 27 -3.42 13.03 2.27
N ARG A 28 -4.57 13.12 2.97
CA ARG A 28 -4.72 13.91 4.20
C ARG A 28 -3.75 13.47 5.28
N ASP A 29 -3.60 12.18 5.52
CA ASP A 29 -2.62 11.63 6.45
C ASP A 29 -1.18 12.10 6.21
N ILE A 30 -0.80 12.30 4.95
CA ILE A 30 0.55 12.73 4.59
C ILE A 30 0.75 14.22 4.86
N PHE A 31 -0.22 15.05 4.48
CA PHE A 31 -0.06 16.49 4.66
C PHE A 31 -0.39 16.99 6.06
N THR A 32 -1.10 16.22 6.90
CA THR A 32 -1.24 16.51 8.33
C THR A 32 0.10 16.50 9.07
N MET A 33 1.05 15.68 8.60
CA MET A 33 2.44 15.66 9.06
C MET A 33 3.28 16.82 8.49
N GLY A 34 2.68 17.68 7.67
CA GLY A 34 3.30 18.77 6.95
C GLY A 34 4.10 18.37 5.72
N ALA A 35 4.05 17.08 5.34
CA ALA A 35 4.74 16.60 4.16
C ALA A 35 3.90 16.89 2.92
N ARG A 36 4.55 17.36 1.86
CA ARG A 36 3.87 17.51 0.57
C ARG A 36 3.76 16.14 -0.09
N PRO A 37 2.56 15.63 -0.39
CA PRO A 37 2.38 14.42 -1.17
C PRO A 37 3.09 14.55 -2.52
N VAL A 38 3.83 13.51 -2.91
CA VAL A 38 4.59 13.46 -4.17
C VAL A 38 4.28 12.24 -5.01
N ALA A 39 3.72 11.19 -4.43
CA ALA A 39 3.33 9.99 -5.15
C ALA A 39 2.28 9.15 -4.43
N LEU A 40 1.50 8.44 -5.23
CA LEU A 40 0.58 7.39 -4.85
C LEU A 40 1.03 6.04 -5.42
N LEU A 41 0.74 4.97 -4.70
CA LEU A 41 0.82 3.60 -5.20
C LEU A 41 -0.44 2.84 -4.76
N ASN A 42 -0.83 1.81 -5.52
CA ASN A 42 -2.01 1.00 -5.19
C ASN A 42 -1.70 -0.49 -5.15
N SER A 43 -2.29 -1.21 -4.20
CA SER A 43 -2.28 -2.68 -4.17
C SER A 43 -3.72 -3.16 -4.24
N LEU A 44 -4.05 -3.77 -5.38
CA LEU A 44 -5.42 -4.12 -5.73
C LEU A 44 -5.58 -5.64 -5.87
N ARG A 45 -6.68 -6.19 -5.36
CA ARG A 45 -7.02 -7.61 -5.48
C ARG A 45 -8.49 -7.76 -5.86
N PHE A 46 -8.76 -8.57 -6.89
CA PHE A 46 -10.12 -8.81 -7.38
C PHE A 46 -10.35 -10.28 -7.71
N GLY A 47 -11.61 -10.67 -7.85
CA GLY A 47 -11.97 -11.95 -8.48
C GLY A 47 -11.65 -11.98 -9.98
N PRO A 48 -11.74 -13.14 -10.64
CA PRO A 48 -11.45 -13.29 -12.07
C PRO A 48 -12.29 -12.37 -12.97
N LEU A 49 -11.66 -11.80 -14.00
CA LEU A 49 -12.28 -10.82 -14.92
C LEU A 49 -13.30 -11.42 -15.90
N ASN A 50 -13.51 -12.74 -15.91
CA ASN A 50 -14.57 -13.37 -16.68
C ASN A 50 -15.97 -13.06 -16.09
N ASN A 51 -16.06 -12.67 -14.82
CA ASN A 51 -17.29 -12.20 -14.16
C ASN A 51 -17.53 -10.70 -14.39
N GLY A 52 -18.76 -10.32 -14.78
CA GLY A 52 -19.16 -8.93 -14.98
C GLY A 52 -19.07 -8.05 -13.73
N ARG A 53 -19.36 -8.59 -12.53
CA ARG A 53 -19.21 -7.87 -11.26
C ARG A 53 -17.75 -7.56 -10.96
N ASN A 54 -16.83 -8.51 -11.17
CA ASN A 54 -15.41 -8.28 -10.95
C ASN A 54 -14.85 -7.23 -11.93
N ARG A 55 -15.30 -7.25 -13.20
CA ARG A 55 -14.98 -6.18 -14.15
C ARG A 55 -15.48 -4.82 -13.66
N TYR A 56 -16.74 -4.74 -13.21
CA TYR A 56 -17.31 -3.50 -12.66
C TYR A 56 -16.50 -2.95 -11.47
N LEU A 57 -16.16 -3.82 -10.50
CA LEU A 57 -15.34 -3.44 -9.34
C LEU A 57 -13.96 -2.94 -9.78
N PHE A 58 -13.27 -3.71 -10.63
CA PHE A 58 -11.95 -3.34 -11.13
C PHE A 58 -11.97 -2.00 -11.87
N THR A 59 -12.92 -1.81 -12.80
CA THR A 59 -13.05 -0.57 -13.56
C THR A 59 -13.43 0.63 -12.71
N GLY A 60 -14.33 0.44 -11.74
CA GLY A 60 -14.74 1.50 -10.83
C GLY A 60 -13.61 1.96 -9.93
N VAL A 61 -12.89 1.02 -9.31
CA VAL A 61 -11.77 1.33 -8.41
C VAL A 61 -10.65 2.04 -9.16
N VAL A 62 -10.23 1.54 -10.32
CA VAL A 62 -9.19 2.20 -11.13
C VAL A 62 -9.63 3.60 -11.55
N GLY A 63 -10.88 3.76 -12.00
CA GLY A 63 -11.44 5.07 -12.34
C GLY A 63 -11.50 6.04 -11.17
N GLY A 64 -11.83 5.56 -9.97
CA GLY A 64 -11.88 6.37 -8.75
C GLY A 64 -10.50 6.85 -8.29
N ILE A 65 -9.51 5.95 -8.32
CA ILE A 65 -8.11 6.30 -8.01
C ILE A 65 -7.60 7.35 -8.99
N ALA A 66 -7.84 7.14 -10.29
CA ALA A 66 -7.48 8.08 -11.34
C ALA A 66 -8.13 9.44 -11.12
N ALA A 67 -9.44 9.48 -10.91
CA ALA A 67 -10.20 10.71 -10.76
C ALA A 67 -9.69 11.57 -9.59
N TYR A 68 -9.38 10.96 -8.44
CA TYR A 68 -8.93 11.72 -7.28
C TYR A 68 -7.46 12.14 -7.39
N GLY A 69 -6.55 11.21 -7.72
CA GLY A 69 -5.11 11.49 -7.83
C GLY A 69 -4.79 12.53 -8.91
N ASN A 70 -5.43 12.41 -10.07
CA ASN A 70 -5.22 13.34 -11.19
C ASN A 70 -5.71 14.75 -10.84
N CYS A 71 -6.90 14.89 -10.22
CA CYS A 71 -7.43 16.19 -9.80
C CYS A 71 -6.57 16.84 -8.70
N MET A 72 -6.03 16.04 -7.78
CA MET A 72 -5.10 16.53 -6.75
C MET A 72 -3.73 16.94 -7.32
N GLY A 73 -3.41 16.48 -8.52
CA GLY A 73 -2.10 16.66 -9.14
C GLY A 73 -1.02 15.90 -8.38
N ILE A 74 -1.31 14.66 -7.98
CA ILE A 74 -0.36 13.75 -7.33
C ILE A 74 -0.28 12.49 -8.19
N PRO A 75 0.90 12.14 -8.73
CA PRO A 75 1.01 11.03 -9.66
C PRO A 75 0.85 9.67 -8.96
N THR A 76 0.16 8.73 -9.59
CA THR A 76 0.17 7.32 -9.19
C THR A 76 1.27 6.61 -9.96
N VAL A 77 2.39 6.35 -9.27
CA VAL A 77 3.67 5.99 -9.90
C VAL A 77 3.93 4.49 -9.97
N GLY A 78 3.12 3.68 -9.30
CA GLY A 78 3.32 2.23 -9.24
C GLY A 78 2.18 1.53 -8.52
N GLY A 79 2.27 0.22 -8.46
CA GLY A 79 1.23 -0.60 -7.86
C GLY A 79 1.30 -2.04 -8.30
N GLU A 80 0.43 -2.85 -7.73
CA GLU A 80 0.25 -4.26 -8.06
C GLU A 80 -1.24 -4.59 -8.18
N VAL A 81 -1.56 -5.55 -9.05
CA VAL A 81 -2.94 -6.02 -9.26
C VAL A 81 -2.95 -7.53 -9.43
N TYR A 82 -3.64 -8.24 -8.55
CA TYR A 82 -3.81 -9.69 -8.63
C TYR A 82 -5.28 -10.09 -8.81
N PHE A 83 -5.48 -11.23 -9.46
CA PHE A 83 -6.78 -11.83 -9.66
C PHE A 83 -6.83 -13.25 -9.08
N ASP A 84 -7.76 -13.49 -8.15
CA ASP A 84 -8.00 -14.80 -7.54
C ASP A 84 -9.44 -14.93 -7.04
N GLU A 85 -10.03 -16.12 -7.14
CA GLU A 85 -11.41 -16.39 -6.72
C GLU A 85 -11.67 -16.03 -5.24
N THR A 86 -10.64 -16.09 -4.39
CA THR A 86 -10.73 -15.74 -2.96
C THR A 86 -11.18 -14.29 -2.72
N TYR A 87 -10.93 -13.38 -3.66
CA TYR A 87 -11.28 -11.95 -3.56
C TYR A 87 -12.65 -11.64 -4.19
N GLU A 88 -13.35 -12.64 -4.73
CA GLU A 88 -14.64 -12.41 -5.34
C GLU A 88 -15.70 -12.09 -4.27
N GLY A 89 -16.30 -10.91 -4.37
CA GLY A 89 -17.21 -10.35 -3.39
C GLY A 89 -16.52 -9.61 -2.23
N ASN A 90 -15.20 -9.71 -2.09
CA ASN A 90 -14.39 -8.92 -1.15
C ASN A 90 -13.12 -8.41 -1.87
N PRO A 91 -13.21 -7.38 -2.72
CA PRO A 91 -12.03 -6.79 -3.33
C PRO A 91 -11.14 -6.14 -2.26
N ILE A 92 -9.83 -6.15 -2.50
CA ILE A 92 -8.87 -5.41 -1.66
C ILE A 92 -8.42 -4.17 -2.43
N VAL A 93 -8.57 -3.01 -1.79
CA VAL A 93 -8.25 -1.72 -2.36
C VAL A 93 -7.39 -0.98 -1.35
N ASN A 94 -6.08 -1.13 -1.50
CA ASN A 94 -5.11 -0.43 -0.69
C ASN A 94 -4.47 0.70 -1.49
N VAL A 95 -4.27 1.84 -0.83
CA VAL A 95 -3.56 2.99 -1.40
C VAL A 95 -2.45 3.39 -0.45
N MET A 96 -1.26 3.62 -1.00
CA MET A 96 -0.11 4.17 -0.31
C MET A 96 0.13 5.59 -0.82
N CYS A 97 0.44 6.51 0.08
CA CYS A 97 0.86 7.87 -0.26
C CYS A 97 2.24 8.16 0.33
N VAL A 98 3.06 8.88 -0.42
CA VAL A 98 4.40 9.28 -0.03
C VAL A 98 4.50 10.79 -0.12
N GLY A 99 4.99 11.41 0.96
CA GLY A 99 5.24 12.84 1.02
C GLY A 99 6.67 13.19 1.40
N VAL A 100 7.14 14.32 0.87
CA VAL A 100 8.48 14.87 1.11
C VAL A 100 8.37 16.11 1.99
N ILE A 101 9.26 16.18 2.98
CA ILE A 101 9.39 17.30 3.89
C ILE A 101 10.83 17.42 4.37
N LYS A 102 11.25 18.62 4.76
CA LYS A 102 12.50 18.77 5.51
C LYS A 102 12.32 18.28 6.94
N LYS A 103 13.38 17.69 7.48
CA LYS A 103 13.35 17.03 8.80
C LYS A 103 12.95 17.97 9.95
N ASP A 104 13.38 19.22 9.89
CA ASP A 104 13.11 20.28 10.86
C ASP A 104 11.73 20.93 10.72
N GLU A 105 11.04 20.70 9.59
CA GLU A 105 9.69 21.19 9.32
C GLU A 105 8.61 20.15 9.70
N LEU A 106 8.98 18.97 10.22
CA LEU A 106 8.05 17.89 10.56
C LEU A 106 7.10 18.27 11.70
N VAL A 107 5.80 18.15 11.44
CA VAL A 107 4.74 18.50 12.37
C VAL A 107 4.22 17.24 13.06
N ARG A 108 3.79 17.37 14.32
CA ARG A 108 3.18 16.28 15.09
C ARG A 108 1.74 16.64 15.41
N ALA A 109 0.83 15.68 15.30
CA ALA A 109 -0.57 15.81 15.70
C ALA A 109 -0.73 15.83 17.23
N LYS A 110 -0.34 16.93 17.88
CA LYS A 110 -0.49 17.14 19.33
C LYS A 110 -1.15 18.49 19.61
N ALA A 111 -2.25 18.49 20.35
CA ALA A 111 -2.77 19.72 20.92
C ALA A 111 -1.84 20.19 22.05
N ARG A 112 -1.47 21.47 22.04
CA ARG A 112 -0.64 22.11 23.07
C ARG A 112 -1.03 23.57 23.22
N GLY A 113 -0.73 24.13 24.39
CA GLY A 113 -0.99 25.53 24.71
C GLY A 113 -2.46 25.73 25.09
N VAL A 114 -2.72 25.81 26.40
CA VAL A 114 -4.06 26.05 26.95
C VAL A 114 -4.61 27.36 26.40
N GLY A 115 -5.88 27.33 25.98
CA GLY A 115 -6.57 28.46 25.37
C GLY A 115 -6.23 28.70 23.90
N ASN A 116 -5.42 27.85 23.27
CA ASN A 116 -5.30 27.88 21.81
C ASN A 116 -6.62 27.45 21.17
N PRO A 117 -7.08 28.18 20.14
CA PRO A 117 -8.33 27.88 19.46
C PRO A 117 -8.26 26.59 18.65
N VAL A 118 -9.40 25.90 18.59
CA VAL A 118 -9.62 24.69 17.79
C VAL A 118 -10.48 25.09 16.59
N LEU A 119 -9.88 25.07 15.42
CA LEU A 119 -10.49 25.47 14.16
C LEU A 119 -10.99 24.25 13.38
N TYR A 120 -12.24 24.31 12.96
CA TYR A 120 -12.82 23.45 11.94
C TYR A 120 -12.59 24.08 10.57
N VAL A 121 -12.11 23.32 9.61
CA VAL A 121 -11.88 23.78 8.24
C VAL A 121 -12.38 22.75 7.24
N GLY A 122 -13.00 23.23 6.16
CA GLY A 122 -13.37 22.40 5.02
C GLY A 122 -14.86 22.33 4.77
N ALA A 123 -15.34 21.18 4.30
CA ALA A 123 -16.74 20.98 3.92
C ALA A 123 -17.69 21.05 5.13
N ASP A 124 -18.97 21.34 4.88
CA ASP A 124 -20.01 21.29 5.93
C ASP A 124 -20.29 19.85 6.38
N THR A 125 -20.54 19.67 7.67
CA THR A 125 -20.87 18.37 8.26
C THR A 125 -22.31 17.95 7.89
N GLY A 126 -22.46 16.78 7.28
CA GLY A 126 -23.76 16.16 6.96
C GLY A 126 -23.94 14.81 7.66
N ARG A 127 -25.07 14.12 7.43
CA ARG A 127 -25.30 12.74 7.91
C ARG A 127 -24.57 11.69 7.07
N ASP A 128 -23.32 11.96 6.75
CA ASP A 128 -22.50 11.13 5.88
C ASP A 128 -21.76 10.08 6.71
N GLY A 129 -21.85 8.80 6.30
CA GLY A 129 -21.07 7.70 6.90
C GLY A 129 -21.27 7.52 8.41
N LEU A 130 -22.46 7.80 8.95
CA LEU A 130 -22.75 7.57 10.37
C LEU A 130 -22.58 6.08 10.70
N GLY A 131 -21.45 5.74 11.33
CA GLY A 131 -21.06 4.36 11.59
C GLY A 131 -20.27 3.67 10.47
N GLY A 132 -19.62 4.40 9.56
CA GLY A 132 -18.76 3.85 8.51
C GLY A 132 -17.64 2.96 9.07
N ALA A 133 -17.02 3.35 10.18
CA ALA A 133 -16.08 2.48 10.91
C ALA A 133 -16.72 1.15 11.39
N SER A 134 -18.00 1.18 11.80
CA SER A 134 -18.76 -0.02 12.17
C SER A 134 -19.14 -0.86 10.95
N PHE A 135 -19.39 -0.23 9.80
CA PHE A 135 -19.63 -0.91 8.53
C PHE A 135 -18.38 -1.66 8.05
N ALA A 136 -17.21 -1.03 8.08
CA ALA A 136 -15.92 -1.67 7.75
C ALA A 136 -15.51 -2.78 8.75
N SER A 137 -16.18 -2.86 9.90
CA SER A 137 -15.94 -3.87 10.94
C SER A 137 -16.97 -5.02 10.93
N ARG A 138 -17.80 -5.11 9.87
CA ARG A 138 -18.78 -6.18 9.67
C ARG A 138 -18.41 -7.02 8.44
N GLU A 139 -18.87 -8.27 8.43
CA GLU A 139 -18.74 -9.16 7.27
C GLU A 139 -19.63 -8.65 6.11
N LEU A 140 -19.17 -8.77 4.87
CA LEU A 140 -19.98 -8.39 3.70
C LEU A 140 -21.05 -9.46 3.44
N THR A 141 -22.28 -9.02 3.21
CA THR A 141 -23.43 -9.90 2.90
C THR A 141 -24.21 -9.36 1.71
N ASP A 142 -25.15 -10.14 1.18
CA ASP A 142 -26.02 -9.69 0.09
C ASP A 142 -26.85 -8.45 0.47
N GLU A 143 -27.05 -8.18 1.76
CA GLU A 143 -27.76 -6.99 2.24
C GLU A 143 -26.89 -5.72 2.22
N SER A 144 -25.56 -5.84 2.16
CA SER A 144 -24.62 -4.71 2.15
C SER A 144 -24.77 -3.82 0.90
N ASP A 145 -25.37 -4.33 -0.18
CA ASP A 145 -25.70 -3.53 -1.36
C ASP A 145 -26.74 -2.43 -1.06
N ARG A 146 -27.52 -2.56 0.01
CA ARG A 146 -28.46 -1.52 0.45
C ARG A 146 -27.76 -0.32 1.08
N ASP A 147 -26.49 -0.47 1.47
CA ASP A 147 -25.68 0.56 2.12
C ASP A 147 -24.94 1.46 1.11
N ARG A 148 -25.16 1.30 -0.20
CA ARG A 148 -24.58 2.18 -1.24
C ARG A 148 -24.74 3.68 -0.95
N PRO A 149 -25.89 4.19 -0.46
CA PRO A 149 -26.05 5.61 -0.13
C PRO A 149 -25.16 6.08 1.03
N ALA A 150 -24.62 5.15 1.83
CA ALA A 150 -23.70 5.47 2.92
C ALA A 150 -22.24 5.65 2.44
N VAL A 151 -21.91 5.21 1.21
CA VAL A 151 -20.59 5.45 0.62
C VAL A 151 -20.51 6.90 0.18
N GLN A 152 -19.51 7.59 0.71
CA GLN A 152 -19.36 9.03 0.56
C GLN A 152 -18.73 9.40 -0.76
N ILE A 153 -18.95 10.63 -1.19
CA ILE A 153 -18.37 11.21 -2.41
C ILE A 153 -17.24 12.13 -1.98
N GLY A 154 -16.03 11.88 -2.48
CA GLY A 154 -14.88 12.76 -2.26
C GLY A 154 -14.86 13.95 -3.22
N ASP A 155 -14.34 15.09 -2.74
CA ASP A 155 -14.13 16.34 -3.49
C ASP A 155 -12.63 16.68 -3.57
N PRO A 156 -11.91 16.16 -4.58
CA PRO A 156 -10.47 16.39 -4.71
C PRO A 156 -10.12 17.87 -4.96
N PHE A 157 -11.04 18.68 -5.50
CA PHE A 157 -10.77 20.10 -5.72
C PHE A 157 -10.72 20.86 -4.40
N ARG A 158 -11.66 20.58 -3.49
CA ARG A 158 -11.64 21.15 -2.14
C ARG A 158 -10.42 20.64 -1.36
N GLU A 159 -10.09 19.35 -1.44
CA GLU A 159 -8.92 18.82 -0.75
C GLU A 159 -7.61 19.45 -1.26
N LYS A 160 -7.52 19.78 -2.55
CA LYS A 160 -6.38 20.50 -3.11
C LYS A 160 -6.20 21.88 -2.46
N LEU A 161 -7.28 22.62 -2.27
CA LEU A 161 -7.25 23.92 -1.58
C LEU A 161 -6.81 23.74 -0.12
N LEU A 162 -7.37 22.72 0.56
CA LEU A 162 -7.04 22.37 1.94
C LEU A 162 -5.54 22.07 2.11
N LEU A 163 -4.99 21.24 1.21
CA LEU A 163 -3.56 20.90 1.17
C LEU A 163 -2.68 22.16 1.06
N GLU A 164 -2.98 23.06 0.12
CA GLU A 164 -2.15 24.25 -0.08
C GLU A 164 -2.26 25.23 1.09
N ALA A 165 -3.45 25.44 1.64
CA ALA A 165 -3.68 26.29 2.81
C ALA A 165 -2.94 25.75 4.05
N CYS A 166 -3.04 24.45 4.33
CA CYS A 166 -2.35 23.81 5.45
C CYS A 166 -0.82 23.93 5.33
N LEU A 167 -0.26 23.66 4.14
CA LEU A 167 1.18 23.78 3.92
C LEU A 167 1.67 25.23 3.99
N GLU A 168 0.85 26.22 3.61
CA GLU A 168 1.17 27.64 3.79
C GLU A 168 1.22 28.03 5.28
N LEU A 169 0.20 27.67 6.05
CA LEU A 169 0.12 27.94 7.49
C LEU A 169 1.25 27.29 8.31
N LEU A 170 1.69 26.11 7.88
CA LEU A 170 2.84 25.44 8.46
C LEU A 170 4.12 26.23 8.29
N LYS A 171 4.40 26.72 7.08
CA LYS A 171 5.58 27.55 6.80
C LYS A 171 5.56 28.86 7.60
N MET A 172 4.38 29.38 7.91
CA MET A 172 4.19 30.59 8.72
C MET A 172 4.30 30.32 10.24
N GLY A 173 4.46 29.06 10.66
CA GLY A 173 4.53 28.64 12.06
C GLY A 173 3.28 29.03 12.85
N VAL A 174 2.11 28.93 12.22
CA VAL A 174 0.78 29.25 12.78
C VAL A 174 0.18 28.04 13.51
N ILE A 175 0.35 26.85 12.94
CA ILE A 175 -0.25 25.61 13.44
C ILE A 175 0.56 25.04 14.59
N VAL A 176 -0.13 24.60 15.64
CA VAL A 176 0.41 23.85 16.78
C VAL A 176 0.22 22.35 16.55
N GLY A 177 -0.95 21.97 16.07
CA GLY A 177 -1.28 20.59 15.69
C GLY A 177 -2.41 20.60 14.66
N MET A 178 -2.46 19.57 13.83
CA MET A 178 -3.57 19.34 12.92
C MET A 178 -3.86 17.85 12.83
N GLN A 179 -5.10 17.53 12.51
CA GLN A 179 -5.57 16.16 12.33
C GLN A 179 -6.62 16.17 11.21
N ASP A 180 -6.61 15.13 10.39
CA ASP A 180 -7.67 14.85 9.43
C ASP A 180 -8.92 14.34 10.15
N MET A 181 -10.08 14.56 9.54
CA MET A 181 -11.35 14.05 10.06
C MET A 181 -11.86 12.89 9.21
N GLY A 182 -11.39 11.69 9.52
CA GLY A 182 -11.81 10.44 8.89
C GLY A 182 -12.86 9.68 9.70
N ALA A 183 -12.59 8.39 9.95
CA ALA A 183 -13.45 7.50 10.72
C ALA A 183 -13.77 8.08 12.12
N ALA A 184 -15.05 8.04 12.51
CA ALA A 184 -15.59 8.68 13.71
C ALA A 184 -15.42 10.22 13.81
N GLY A 185 -15.06 10.90 12.71
CA GLY A 185 -15.20 12.34 12.52
C GLY A 185 -14.54 13.22 13.60
N LEU A 186 -15.32 14.16 14.16
CA LEU A 186 -14.85 15.07 15.22
C LEU A 186 -14.48 14.30 16.49
N THR A 187 -15.10 13.15 16.75
CA THR A 187 -14.89 12.38 17.98
C THR A 187 -13.48 11.84 18.06
N SER A 188 -13.03 11.10 17.04
CA SER A 188 -11.66 10.57 16.97
C SER A 188 -10.65 11.71 16.89
N SER A 189 -10.88 12.67 15.98
CA SER A 189 -9.93 13.76 15.73
C SER A 189 -9.64 14.60 16.97
N SER A 190 -10.69 14.97 17.71
CA SER A 190 -10.56 15.78 18.92
C SER A 190 -9.95 14.99 20.08
N SER A 191 -10.45 13.77 20.32
CA SER A 191 -9.97 12.95 21.44
C SER A 191 -8.53 12.50 21.25
N GLU A 192 -8.12 12.12 20.04
CA GLU A 192 -6.73 11.75 19.72
C GLU A 192 -5.77 12.93 19.90
N MET A 193 -6.14 14.13 19.42
CA MET A 193 -5.30 15.31 19.59
C MET A 193 -5.14 15.71 21.05
N ALA A 194 -6.22 15.64 21.83
CA ALA A 194 -6.22 15.91 23.27
C ALA A 194 -5.32 14.91 24.01
N SER A 195 -5.55 13.61 23.79
CA SER A 195 -4.81 12.51 24.41
C SER A 195 -3.30 12.58 24.10
N ARG A 196 -2.92 12.67 22.82
CA ARG A 196 -1.50 12.77 22.39
C ARG A 196 -0.81 14.04 22.89
N GLY A 197 -1.59 15.08 23.16
CA GLY A 197 -1.17 16.36 23.72
C GLY A 197 -0.98 16.34 25.24
N GLY A 198 -1.57 15.39 25.95
CA GLY A 198 -1.67 15.39 27.41
C GLY A 198 -2.51 16.57 27.93
N CYS A 199 -3.52 16.99 27.17
CA CYS A 199 -4.38 18.12 27.47
C CYS A 199 -5.86 17.76 27.27
N GLY A 200 -6.77 18.66 27.62
CA GLY A 200 -8.19 18.53 27.25
C GLY A 200 -8.51 19.34 25.99
N ILE A 201 -9.69 19.08 25.41
CA ILE A 201 -10.26 19.86 24.32
C ILE A 201 -11.75 20.03 24.61
N GLU A 202 -12.22 21.27 24.50
CA GLU A 202 -13.62 21.63 24.55
C GLU A 202 -14.06 22.12 23.17
N ILE A 203 -15.13 21.55 22.63
CA ILE A 203 -15.74 21.97 21.36
C ILE A 203 -17.22 22.26 21.54
N ASP A 204 -17.75 23.25 20.83
CA ASP A 204 -19.18 23.56 20.73
C ASP A 204 -19.70 23.20 19.34
N ILE A 205 -20.53 22.15 19.28
CA ILE A 205 -21.09 21.65 18.03
C ILE A 205 -22.14 22.58 17.41
N SER A 206 -22.66 23.55 18.16
CA SER A 206 -23.54 24.59 17.61
C SER A 206 -22.80 25.55 16.67
N LEU A 207 -21.46 25.60 16.76
CA LEU A 207 -20.58 26.37 15.89
C LEU A 207 -20.10 25.57 14.66
N VAL A 208 -20.29 24.24 14.65
CA VAL A 208 -19.85 23.40 13.54
C VAL A 208 -20.71 23.69 12.31
N PRO A 209 -20.11 23.95 11.13
CA PRO A 209 -20.86 24.11 9.89
C PRO A 209 -21.64 22.84 9.55
N GLN A 210 -22.95 22.95 9.35
CA GLN A 210 -23.85 21.83 9.10
C GLN A 210 -24.60 21.99 7.78
N ARG A 211 -24.56 20.95 6.94
CA ARG A 211 -25.27 20.90 5.65
C ARG A 211 -26.76 20.61 5.84
N GLU A 212 -27.10 19.84 6.87
CA GLU A 212 -28.46 19.42 7.19
C GLU A 212 -28.96 20.11 8.46
N LYS A 213 -30.22 20.54 8.46
CA LYS A 213 -30.83 21.15 9.65
C LYS A 213 -31.21 20.09 10.68
N GLY A 214 -31.07 20.44 11.96
CA GLY A 214 -31.53 19.62 13.07
C GLY A 214 -30.76 18.32 13.25
N MET A 215 -29.47 18.32 12.93
CA MET A 215 -28.60 17.19 13.26
C MET A 215 -28.48 17.06 14.78
N LEU A 216 -28.59 15.83 15.27
CA LEU A 216 -28.42 15.50 16.68
C LEU A 216 -26.93 15.58 17.07
N PRO A 217 -26.59 15.82 18.35
CA PRO A 217 -25.20 15.95 18.76
C PRO A 217 -24.29 14.79 18.33
N TYR A 218 -24.77 13.55 18.44
CA TYR A 218 -23.99 12.39 18.03
C TYR A 218 -23.83 12.31 16.50
N GLU A 219 -24.79 12.80 15.71
CA GLU A 219 -24.69 12.83 14.25
C GLU A 219 -23.60 13.81 13.80
N VAL A 220 -23.53 14.99 14.43
CA VAL A 220 -22.47 15.97 14.15
C VAL A 220 -21.10 15.40 14.54
N MET A 221 -21.02 14.76 15.70
CA MET A 221 -19.77 14.24 16.26
C MET A 221 -19.21 13.03 15.54
N LEU A 222 -20.07 12.13 15.03
CA LEU A 222 -19.68 10.88 14.37
C LEU A 222 -19.81 10.92 12.85
N SER A 223 -20.25 12.04 12.28
CA SER A 223 -20.26 12.24 10.84
C SER A 223 -18.85 12.08 10.27
N GLU A 224 -18.76 11.30 9.20
CA GLU A 224 -17.52 11.01 8.49
C GLU A 224 -17.43 11.84 7.19
N SER A 225 -18.20 12.93 7.02
CA SER A 225 -18.13 13.81 5.82
C SER A 225 -16.67 14.11 5.42
N GLN A 226 -16.39 14.08 4.12
CA GLN A 226 -15.03 14.18 3.59
C GLN A 226 -14.50 15.63 3.55
N GLU A 227 -13.20 15.77 3.28
CA GLU A 227 -12.49 17.06 3.12
C GLU A 227 -12.65 18.03 4.28
N ARG A 228 -12.51 17.51 5.50
CA ARG A 228 -12.51 18.28 6.75
C ARG A 228 -11.22 18.07 7.53
N MET A 229 -10.79 19.14 8.19
CA MET A 229 -9.62 19.14 9.07
C MET A 229 -9.94 19.83 10.39
N LEU A 230 -9.29 19.34 11.44
CA LEU A 230 -9.30 19.96 12.75
C LEU A 230 -7.89 20.50 13.05
N LEU A 231 -7.79 21.80 13.34
CA LEU A 231 -6.51 22.47 13.57
C LEU A 231 -6.48 23.16 14.93
N VAL A 232 -5.38 22.99 15.65
CA VAL A 232 -5.02 23.81 16.80
C VAL A 232 -4.02 24.85 16.34
N VAL A 233 -4.37 26.13 16.42
CA VAL A 233 -3.47 27.23 16.02
C VAL A 233 -3.05 28.06 17.22
N LYS A 234 -1.93 28.77 17.10
CA LYS A 234 -1.49 29.71 18.15
C LYS A 234 -2.52 30.83 18.33
N LYS A 235 -2.95 31.09 19.55
CA LYS A 235 -3.98 32.09 19.88
C LYS A 235 -3.71 33.46 19.26
N GLU A 236 -2.47 33.93 19.32
CA GLU A 236 -2.06 35.23 18.77
C GLU A 236 -2.04 35.28 17.22
N LYS A 237 -2.15 34.11 16.56
CA LYS A 237 -2.15 33.97 15.10
C LYS A 237 -3.49 33.49 14.53
N GLU A 238 -4.56 33.44 15.33
CA GLU A 238 -5.88 32.98 14.86
C GLU A 238 -6.40 33.80 13.67
N LYS A 239 -6.26 35.13 13.73
CA LYS A 239 -6.69 36.02 12.64
C LYS A 239 -5.95 35.70 11.33
N LEU A 240 -4.64 35.51 11.43
CA LEU A 240 -3.79 35.16 10.29
C LEU A 240 -4.17 33.79 9.70
N ALA A 241 -4.53 32.82 10.56
CA ALA A 241 -5.05 31.53 10.09
C ALA A 241 -6.31 31.70 9.25
N LYS A 242 -7.26 32.51 9.72
CA LYS A 242 -8.52 32.79 9.00
C LYS A 242 -8.27 33.50 7.67
N GLU A 243 -7.40 34.50 7.63
CA GLU A 243 -7.02 35.22 6.41
C GLU A 243 -6.42 34.29 5.34
N VAL A 244 -5.62 33.29 5.72
CA VAL A 244 -5.09 32.30 4.77
C VAL A 244 -6.19 31.36 4.26
N PHE A 245 -7.07 30.85 5.12
CA PHE A 245 -8.16 29.99 4.65
C PHE A 245 -9.14 30.74 3.72
N GLU A 246 -9.44 32.00 4.02
CA GLU A 246 -10.25 32.86 3.16
C GLU A 246 -9.58 33.09 1.78
N LYS A 247 -8.27 33.33 1.75
CA LYS A 247 -7.49 33.41 0.49
C LYS A 247 -7.63 32.16 -0.38
N TRP A 248 -7.71 30.99 0.23
CA TRP A 248 -7.87 29.70 -0.46
C TRP A 248 -9.34 29.29 -0.66
N ASP A 249 -10.30 30.19 -0.40
CA ASP A 249 -11.74 29.95 -0.51
C ASP A 249 -12.23 28.77 0.36
N LEU A 250 -11.69 28.67 1.58
CA LEU A 250 -12.02 27.64 2.55
C LEU A 250 -12.76 28.22 3.75
N HIS A 251 -13.91 27.63 4.06
CA HIS A 251 -14.67 27.96 5.26
C HIS A 251 -13.90 27.49 6.50
N VAL A 252 -13.76 28.40 7.48
CA VAL A 252 -13.08 28.16 8.75
C VAL A 252 -13.89 28.73 9.90
N VAL A 253 -14.11 27.92 10.94
CA VAL A 253 -14.81 28.33 12.15
C VAL A 253 -14.01 27.91 13.37
N ASN A 254 -13.90 28.80 14.35
CA ASN A 254 -13.40 28.42 15.66
C ASN A 254 -14.53 27.73 16.44
N ILE A 255 -14.38 26.44 16.68
CA ILE A 255 -15.41 25.62 17.33
C ILE A 255 -15.04 25.30 18.78
N GLY A 256 -13.91 25.77 19.30
CA GLY A 256 -13.47 25.32 20.61
C GLY A 256 -12.08 25.77 21.03
N GLN A 257 -11.55 25.17 22.09
CA GLN A 257 -10.24 25.51 22.64
C GLN A 257 -9.59 24.33 23.37
N VAL A 258 -8.26 24.40 23.47
CA VAL A 258 -7.46 23.48 24.28
C VAL A 258 -7.61 23.83 25.78
N THR A 259 -7.89 22.83 26.61
CA THR A 259 -8.03 22.96 28.07
C THR A 259 -6.90 22.20 28.81
N SER A 260 -6.77 22.42 30.11
CA SER A 260 -5.71 21.82 30.95
C SER A 260 -6.17 20.65 31.82
N ASP A 261 -7.46 20.32 31.80
CA ASP A 261 -8.10 19.36 32.70
C ASP A 261 -8.06 17.91 32.18
N GLY A 262 -7.63 17.69 30.93
CA GLY A 262 -7.51 16.36 30.33
C GLY A 262 -8.84 15.77 29.85
N PHE A 263 -9.92 16.55 29.91
CA PHE A 263 -11.24 16.12 29.44
C PHE A 263 -11.45 16.49 27.98
N PHE A 264 -12.11 15.57 27.26
CA PHE A 264 -12.78 15.88 26.02
C PHE A 264 -14.23 16.25 26.33
N ARG A 265 -14.59 17.51 26.09
CA ARG A 265 -15.91 18.07 26.38
C ARG A 265 -16.60 18.52 25.10
N VAL A 266 -17.83 18.06 24.91
CA VAL A 266 -18.70 18.44 23.80
C VAL A 266 -19.84 19.30 24.35
N MET A 267 -19.94 20.52 23.85
CA MET A 267 -20.95 21.51 24.17
C MET A 267 -21.94 21.64 23.02
N ASP A 268 -23.20 21.92 23.32
CA ASP A 268 -24.23 22.31 22.36
C ASP A 268 -24.91 23.59 22.86
N GLY A 269 -24.51 24.75 22.31
CA GLY A 269 -25.08 26.05 22.67
C GLY A 269 -24.89 26.37 24.16
N GLY A 270 -23.71 26.08 24.71
CA GLY A 270 -23.38 26.28 26.13
C GLY A 270 -23.81 25.17 27.10
N LYS A 271 -24.44 24.08 26.63
CA LYS A 271 -24.78 22.91 27.45
C LYS A 271 -23.80 21.76 27.19
N ILE A 272 -23.25 21.16 28.25
CA ILE A 272 -22.45 19.92 28.14
C ILE A 272 -23.36 18.78 27.68
N VAL A 273 -23.06 18.17 26.54
CA VAL A 273 -23.75 16.98 26.01
C VAL A 273 -22.92 15.71 26.13
N ALA A 274 -21.59 15.83 26.22
CA ALA A 274 -20.68 14.74 26.57
C ALA A 274 -19.43 15.28 27.27
N GLU A 275 -18.92 14.53 28.25
CA GLU A 275 -17.67 14.83 28.94
C GLU A 275 -17.00 13.52 29.34
N ILE A 276 -15.80 13.26 28.80
CA ILE A 276 -15.07 12.00 28.98
C ILE A 276 -13.57 12.33 29.09
N PRO A 277 -12.79 11.64 29.94
CA PRO A 277 -11.33 11.74 29.88
C PRO A 277 -10.80 11.38 28.48
N ALA A 278 -9.96 12.22 27.89
CA ALA A 278 -9.50 12.01 26.51
C ALA A 278 -8.74 10.68 26.31
N GLY A 279 -7.97 10.26 27.32
CA GLY A 279 -7.25 8.99 27.33
C GLY A 279 -8.18 7.77 27.23
N SER A 280 -9.40 7.86 27.77
CA SER A 280 -10.32 6.73 27.80
C SER A 280 -10.95 6.38 26.46
N LEU A 281 -10.91 7.30 25.49
CA LEU A 281 -11.34 7.04 24.11
C LEU A 281 -10.19 6.56 23.20
N THR A 282 -8.95 6.53 23.70
CA THR A 282 -7.76 6.32 22.88
C THR A 282 -6.85 5.22 23.44
N GLU A 283 -6.27 5.44 24.62
CA GLU A 283 -5.25 4.56 25.22
C GLU A 283 -5.84 3.47 26.12
N ASP A 284 -7.00 3.73 26.77
CA ASP A 284 -7.61 2.79 27.72
C ASP A 284 -8.51 1.73 27.05
N ALA A 285 -8.53 1.65 25.72
CA ALA A 285 -9.34 0.68 25.01
C ALA A 285 -8.90 -0.76 25.34
N PRO A 286 -9.81 -1.68 25.71
CA PRO A 286 -9.44 -3.05 26.05
C PRO A 286 -8.72 -3.78 24.92
N VAL A 287 -7.55 -4.33 25.21
CA VAL A 287 -6.81 -5.19 24.28
C VAL A 287 -7.27 -6.63 24.45
N TYR A 288 -7.71 -7.26 23.36
CA TYR A 288 -8.20 -8.65 23.38
C TYR A 288 -7.08 -9.65 23.07
N ALA A 289 -6.81 -10.57 24.01
CA ALA A 289 -6.08 -11.79 23.71
C ALA A 289 -7.01 -12.79 23.00
N ARG A 290 -6.75 -13.06 21.72
CA ARG A 290 -7.56 -13.99 20.92
C ARG A 290 -7.00 -15.40 21.00
N LYS A 291 -7.90 -16.39 20.90
CA LYS A 291 -7.50 -17.79 20.70
C LYS A 291 -6.99 -17.95 19.27
N GLU A 292 -5.96 -18.76 19.08
CA GLU A 292 -5.38 -19.06 17.77
C GLU A 292 -5.28 -20.57 17.58
N LYS A 293 -5.42 -21.04 16.34
CA LYS A 293 -5.26 -22.45 15.98
C LYS A 293 -4.87 -22.56 14.52
N GLU A 294 -3.91 -23.43 14.20
CA GLU A 294 -3.54 -23.71 12.82
C GLU A 294 -4.78 -24.17 12.00
N PRO A 295 -5.01 -23.60 10.79
CA PRO A 295 -6.14 -23.97 9.97
C PRO A 295 -6.09 -25.44 9.55
N THR A 296 -7.22 -26.14 9.64
CA THR A 296 -7.29 -27.58 9.35
C THR A 296 -7.01 -27.93 7.88
N TYR A 297 -7.19 -26.97 6.96
CA TYR A 297 -6.94 -27.18 5.54
C TYR A 297 -5.45 -27.33 5.20
N PHE A 298 -4.52 -26.92 6.08
CA PHE A 298 -3.06 -26.97 5.84
C PHE A 298 -2.60 -28.38 5.50
N LYS A 299 -3.11 -29.38 6.24
CA LYS A 299 -2.81 -30.80 5.97
C LYS A 299 -3.19 -31.22 4.55
N LYS A 300 -4.28 -30.67 3.99
CA LYS A 300 -4.73 -30.99 2.64
C LYS A 300 -3.87 -30.31 1.59
N VAL A 301 -3.60 -29.01 1.75
CA VAL A 301 -2.82 -28.25 0.76
C VAL A 301 -1.35 -28.66 0.76
N HIS A 302 -0.78 -29.03 1.91
CA HIS A 302 0.62 -29.46 2.00
C HIS A 302 0.85 -30.92 1.58
N ASN A 303 -0.20 -31.71 1.39
CA ASN A 303 -0.10 -33.10 0.90
C ASN A 303 0.00 -33.17 -0.64
N PHE A 304 0.68 -32.22 -1.25
CA PHE A 304 0.91 -32.16 -2.69
C PHE A 304 2.33 -32.60 -3.01
N HIS A 305 2.47 -33.49 -4.00
CA HIS A 305 3.76 -33.84 -4.57
C HIS A 305 3.81 -33.44 -6.04
N ILE A 306 4.94 -32.90 -6.47
CA ILE A 306 5.14 -32.49 -7.87
C ILE A 306 4.99 -33.67 -8.86
N SER A 307 5.20 -34.90 -8.39
CA SER A 307 4.97 -36.13 -9.15
C SER A 307 3.49 -36.39 -9.49
N ASP A 308 2.57 -35.73 -8.78
CA ASP A 308 1.13 -35.94 -8.94
C ASP A 308 0.56 -35.22 -10.18
N ILE A 309 1.36 -34.34 -10.80
CA ILE A 309 1.00 -33.61 -12.02
C ILE A 309 1.92 -33.99 -13.19
N PRO A 310 1.39 -34.09 -14.43
CA PRO A 310 2.22 -34.36 -15.60
C PRO A 310 3.03 -33.12 -16.00
N GLU A 311 4.22 -33.32 -16.59
CA GLU A 311 4.93 -32.22 -17.26
C GLU A 311 4.17 -31.77 -18.51
N PRO A 312 4.21 -30.48 -18.86
CA PRO A 312 3.55 -29.97 -20.05
C PRO A 312 4.26 -30.50 -21.31
N LYS A 313 3.48 -30.81 -22.34
CA LYS A 313 4.01 -31.25 -23.64
C LYS A 313 4.60 -30.10 -24.46
N ASP A 314 4.16 -28.87 -24.18
CA ASP A 314 4.59 -27.64 -24.85
C ASP A 314 4.78 -26.52 -23.82
N TYR A 315 6.05 -26.24 -23.49
CA TYR A 315 6.41 -25.15 -22.57
C TYR A 315 6.16 -23.77 -23.17
N ASN A 316 6.13 -23.62 -24.50
CA ASN A 316 5.84 -22.34 -25.16
C ASN A 316 4.36 -21.96 -25.02
N ASP A 317 3.46 -22.94 -25.09
CA ASP A 317 2.05 -22.73 -24.79
C ASP A 317 1.84 -22.30 -23.33
N VAL A 318 2.53 -22.95 -22.40
CA VAL A 318 2.50 -22.56 -20.97
C VAL A 318 2.97 -21.12 -20.76
N LEU A 319 4.12 -20.74 -21.30
CA LEU A 319 4.64 -19.38 -21.16
C LEU A 319 3.65 -18.35 -21.74
N ARG A 320 3.07 -18.62 -22.91
CA ARG A 320 2.04 -17.75 -23.51
C ARG A 320 0.80 -17.61 -22.63
N LYS A 321 0.35 -18.69 -22.00
CA LYS A 321 -0.78 -18.66 -21.05
C LYS A 321 -0.46 -17.85 -19.80
N LEU A 322 0.74 -18.02 -19.23
CA LEU A 322 1.19 -17.25 -18.08
C LEU A 322 1.26 -15.76 -18.40
N LEU A 323 1.91 -15.37 -19.50
CA LEU A 323 1.98 -13.97 -19.95
C LEU A 323 0.60 -13.37 -20.26
N ALA A 324 -0.39 -14.20 -20.60
CA ALA A 324 -1.78 -13.78 -20.82
C ALA A 324 -2.65 -13.79 -19.55
N SER A 325 -2.15 -14.30 -18.42
CA SER A 325 -2.86 -14.27 -17.13
C SER A 325 -3.07 -12.81 -16.70
N SER A 326 -4.24 -12.47 -16.16
CA SER A 326 -4.51 -11.11 -15.70
C SER A 326 -3.57 -10.66 -14.57
N THR A 327 -3.07 -11.60 -13.77
CA THR A 327 -2.08 -11.34 -12.71
C THR A 327 -0.71 -10.95 -13.28
N ILE A 328 -0.24 -11.60 -14.36
CA ILE A 328 1.11 -11.38 -14.92
C ILE A 328 1.10 -10.34 -16.06
N SER A 329 0.10 -10.39 -16.94
CA SER A 329 0.00 -9.50 -18.10
C SER A 329 0.17 -8.01 -17.79
N SER A 330 0.59 -7.25 -18.80
CA SER A 330 0.85 -5.81 -18.67
C SER A 330 -0.31 -5.06 -18.00
N LYS A 331 0.02 -4.26 -17.00
CA LYS A 331 -0.93 -3.38 -16.30
C LYS A 331 -1.13 -2.03 -17.01
N ARG A 332 -0.77 -1.93 -18.30
CA ARG A 332 -0.89 -0.69 -19.10
C ARG A 332 -2.24 -0.02 -19.02
N TRP A 333 -3.31 -0.79 -19.16
CA TRP A 333 -4.67 -0.28 -19.06
C TRP A 333 -4.94 0.44 -17.72
N VAL A 334 -4.29 0.02 -16.63
CA VAL A 334 -4.42 0.65 -15.31
C VAL A 334 -3.67 1.97 -15.27
N TYR A 335 -2.37 1.96 -15.55
CA TYR A 335 -1.53 3.14 -15.36
C TYR A 335 -1.72 4.23 -16.42
N GLU A 336 -2.27 3.94 -17.60
CA GLU A 336 -2.65 4.96 -18.60
C GLU A 336 -3.84 5.82 -18.16
N GLN A 337 -4.60 5.38 -17.16
CA GLN A 337 -5.67 6.18 -16.56
C GLN A 337 -5.13 7.15 -15.50
N TYR A 338 -3.93 6.89 -14.98
CA TYR A 338 -3.28 7.70 -13.96
C TYR A 338 -2.34 8.72 -14.60
N ASP A 339 -2.35 9.92 -14.06
CA ASP A 339 -1.21 10.79 -14.23
C ASP A 339 -0.01 10.19 -13.48
N HIS A 340 1.12 10.13 -14.17
CA HIS A 340 2.40 9.65 -13.63
C HIS A 340 3.54 10.63 -13.93
N MET A 341 3.22 11.83 -14.44
CA MET A 341 4.19 12.84 -14.92
C MET A 341 4.09 14.18 -14.20
N VAL A 342 2.98 14.47 -13.52
CA VAL A 342 2.73 15.73 -12.83
C VAL A 342 3.88 16.01 -11.86
N ARG A 343 4.33 17.28 -11.90
CA ARG A 343 5.51 17.83 -11.21
C ARG A 343 6.87 17.45 -11.83
N THR A 344 6.89 16.61 -12.86
CA THR A 344 8.07 16.20 -13.66
C THR A 344 9.20 15.61 -12.83
N ASP A 345 8.84 14.88 -11.77
CA ASP A 345 9.78 14.25 -10.84
C ASP A 345 9.98 12.74 -11.09
N THR A 346 9.05 12.07 -11.76
CA THR A 346 9.11 10.63 -12.04
C THR A 346 10.20 10.31 -13.06
N ILE A 347 11.17 9.49 -12.66
CA ILE A 347 12.28 9.02 -13.49
C ILE A 347 11.92 7.69 -14.16
N LEU A 348 11.50 6.70 -13.36
CA LEU A 348 11.01 5.41 -13.84
C LEU A 348 9.50 5.38 -13.66
N TRP A 349 8.79 5.17 -14.76
CA TRP A 349 7.34 5.26 -14.85
C TRP A 349 6.71 3.88 -14.60
N PRO A 350 5.42 3.79 -14.22
CA PRO A 350 4.73 2.51 -14.12
C PRO A 350 4.93 1.66 -15.38
N GLY A 351 5.26 0.38 -15.20
CA GLY A 351 5.46 -0.56 -16.31
C GLY A 351 6.80 -0.45 -17.04
N THR A 352 7.76 0.33 -16.53
CA THR A 352 9.12 0.43 -17.10
C THR A 352 10.20 -0.24 -16.24
N ALA A 353 9.90 -0.52 -14.98
CA ALA A 353 10.83 -1.11 -14.02
C ALA A 353 10.10 -1.78 -12.85
N ASP A 354 10.86 -2.51 -12.02
CA ASP A 354 10.39 -3.21 -10.82
C ASP A 354 9.86 -2.28 -9.72
N CYS A 355 10.33 -1.03 -9.68
CA CYS A 355 9.79 -0.02 -8.78
C CYS A 355 9.83 1.38 -9.40
N ALA A 356 9.07 2.30 -8.83
CA ALA A 356 9.05 3.69 -9.26
C ALA A 356 10.25 4.46 -8.69
N LEU A 357 10.88 5.33 -9.49
CA LEU A 357 11.89 6.28 -9.03
C LEU A 357 11.38 7.71 -9.14
N ILE A 358 11.47 8.47 -8.04
CA ILE A 358 11.04 9.88 -7.99
C ILE A 358 12.20 10.75 -7.54
N ARG A 359 12.56 11.72 -8.38
CA ARG A 359 13.62 12.69 -8.11
C ARG A 359 13.31 13.55 -6.88
N ILE A 360 14.33 13.83 -6.07
CA ILE A 360 14.27 14.89 -5.06
C ILE A 360 14.90 16.15 -5.64
N LYS A 361 14.07 17.13 -6.03
CA LYS A 361 14.52 18.38 -6.66
C LYS A 361 15.62 19.09 -5.86
N GLY A 362 16.58 19.65 -6.59
CA GLY A 362 17.75 20.33 -6.00
C GLY A 362 18.83 19.37 -5.49
N THR A 363 18.67 18.06 -5.69
CA THR A 363 19.66 17.04 -5.35
C THR A 363 19.87 16.07 -6.51
N LYS A 364 20.90 15.22 -6.41
CA LYS A 364 21.07 14.04 -7.27
C LYS A 364 20.31 12.81 -6.78
N LYS A 365 19.57 12.90 -5.68
CA LYS A 365 18.92 11.75 -5.06
C LYS A 365 17.55 11.47 -5.68
N ALA A 366 17.13 10.22 -5.61
CA ALA A 366 15.75 9.80 -5.88
C ALA A 366 15.26 8.84 -4.79
N ILE A 367 13.96 8.85 -4.53
CA ILE A 367 13.29 7.83 -3.71
C ILE A 367 12.77 6.72 -4.63
N ALA A 368 12.96 5.48 -4.19
CA ALA A 368 12.45 4.28 -4.85
C ALA A 368 11.22 3.78 -4.10
N LEU A 369 10.14 3.43 -4.81
CA LEU A 369 8.86 3.10 -4.21
C LEU A 369 8.24 1.87 -4.87
N THR A 370 7.86 0.87 -4.07
CA THR A 370 7.13 -0.33 -4.50
C THR A 370 6.05 -0.73 -3.49
N VAL A 371 5.10 -1.54 -3.94
CA VAL A 371 4.12 -2.23 -3.10
C VAL A 371 4.03 -3.69 -3.52
N ASP A 372 4.15 -4.62 -2.57
CA ASP A 372 4.19 -6.06 -2.86
C ASP A 372 3.43 -6.87 -1.81
N GLY A 373 2.82 -7.98 -2.21
CA GLY A 373 2.18 -8.92 -1.26
C GLY A 373 1.43 -10.09 -1.89
N ASN A 374 2.08 -11.24 -2.02
CA ASN A 374 1.44 -12.43 -2.60
C ASN A 374 0.54 -13.18 -1.58
N GLY A 375 -0.78 -13.06 -1.79
CA GLY A 375 -1.79 -13.69 -0.92
C GLY A 375 -1.78 -15.22 -0.97
N THR A 376 -1.45 -15.81 -2.11
CA THR A 376 -1.36 -17.28 -2.28
C THR A 376 -0.27 -17.87 -1.37
N TYR A 377 0.91 -17.24 -1.32
CA TYR A 377 1.97 -17.69 -0.43
C TYR A 377 1.55 -17.60 1.04
N CYS A 378 0.87 -16.52 1.42
CA CYS A 378 0.39 -16.33 2.78
C CYS A 378 -0.75 -17.29 3.13
N TYR A 379 -1.58 -17.69 2.16
CA TYR A 379 -2.61 -18.73 2.35
C TYR A 379 -2.00 -20.11 2.60
N LEU A 380 -0.95 -20.46 1.85
CA LEU A 380 -0.28 -21.76 1.98
C LEU A 380 0.67 -21.82 3.17
N ASN A 381 1.37 -20.73 3.46
CA ASN A 381 2.30 -20.63 4.58
C ASN A 381 2.44 -19.15 5.03
N PRO A 382 1.61 -18.68 5.97
CA PRO A 382 1.57 -17.28 6.39
C PRO A 382 2.93 -16.74 6.86
N HIS A 383 3.73 -17.57 7.51
CA HIS A 383 5.04 -17.15 8.02
C HIS A 383 6.06 -16.96 6.90
N GLN A 384 6.12 -17.86 5.93
CA GLN A 384 6.97 -17.70 4.75
C GLN A 384 6.45 -16.59 3.84
N GLY A 385 5.14 -16.53 3.59
CA GLY A 385 4.51 -15.45 2.80
C GLY A 385 4.78 -14.06 3.38
N GLY A 386 4.68 -13.89 4.71
CA GLY A 386 5.04 -12.64 5.36
C GLY A 386 6.52 -12.25 5.21
N LYS A 387 7.44 -13.23 5.20
CA LYS A 387 8.86 -12.96 4.88
C LYS A 387 9.05 -12.54 3.43
N ILE A 388 8.41 -13.28 2.52
CA ILE A 388 8.54 -13.09 1.08
C ILE A 388 8.03 -11.70 0.68
N ALA A 389 6.88 -11.26 1.19
CA ALA A 389 6.34 -9.93 0.87
C ALA A 389 7.32 -8.78 1.19
N VAL A 390 8.06 -8.88 2.31
CA VAL A 390 9.10 -7.88 2.65
C VAL A 390 10.34 -8.05 1.76
N ALA A 391 10.76 -9.29 1.53
CA ALA A 391 11.96 -9.59 0.74
C ALA A 391 11.82 -9.19 -0.72
N GLU A 392 10.67 -9.46 -1.33
CA GLU A 392 10.32 -9.09 -2.71
C GLU A 392 10.28 -7.57 -2.88
N ALA A 393 9.59 -6.85 -1.97
CA ALA A 393 9.63 -5.39 -1.98
C ALA A 393 11.06 -4.83 -1.89
N ALA A 394 11.91 -5.43 -1.04
CA ALA A 394 13.32 -5.03 -0.97
C ALA A 394 14.09 -5.35 -2.25
N ARG A 395 13.79 -6.48 -2.89
CA ARG A 395 14.42 -6.90 -4.14
C ARG A 395 14.07 -5.95 -5.28
N ASN A 396 12.80 -5.58 -5.42
CA ASN A 396 12.33 -4.61 -6.43
C ASN A 396 12.99 -3.24 -6.29
N ILE A 397 13.18 -2.77 -5.05
CA ILE A 397 13.94 -1.55 -4.77
C ILE A 397 15.41 -1.71 -5.21
N VAL A 398 16.04 -2.84 -4.87
CA VAL A 398 17.46 -3.11 -5.17
C VAL A 398 17.73 -3.24 -6.66
N CYS A 399 16.83 -3.86 -7.44
CA CYS A 399 16.97 -4.00 -8.89
C CYS A 399 17.09 -2.65 -9.61
N THR A 400 16.58 -1.56 -9.02
CA THR A 400 16.74 -0.20 -9.56
C THR A 400 18.02 0.52 -9.12
N GLY A 401 18.85 -0.11 -8.28
CA GLY A 401 20.06 0.48 -7.70
C GLY A 401 19.84 1.26 -6.40
N ALA A 402 18.61 1.29 -5.89
CA ALA A 402 18.28 1.96 -4.64
C ALA A 402 18.51 1.05 -3.43
N LYS A 403 18.84 1.64 -2.28
CA LYS A 403 18.94 0.93 -0.99
C LYS A 403 17.57 0.93 -0.29
N PRO A 404 17.01 -0.22 0.09
CA PRO A 404 15.83 -0.29 0.95
C PRO A 404 16.04 0.43 2.29
N LEU A 405 15.06 1.21 2.76
CA LEU A 405 15.19 2.00 3.99
C LEU A 405 14.11 1.73 5.03
N ALA A 406 12.85 1.56 4.63
CA ALA A 406 11.74 1.41 5.55
C ALA A 406 10.52 0.82 4.84
N ILE A 407 9.57 0.30 5.62
CA ILE A 407 8.27 -0.16 5.11
C ILE A 407 7.08 0.50 5.83
N THR A 408 5.96 0.58 5.12
CA THR A 408 4.61 0.69 5.68
C THR A 408 3.87 -0.59 5.32
N ASN A 409 2.97 -1.10 6.17
CA ASN A 409 2.19 -2.29 5.84
C ASN A 409 0.69 -2.02 5.84
N CYS A 410 -0.05 -2.73 4.99
CA CYS A 410 -1.51 -2.70 4.99
C CYS A 410 -2.02 -4.15 5.03
N LEU A 411 -2.48 -4.56 6.21
CA LEU A 411 -2.75 -5.95 6.56
C LEU A 411 -4.22 -6.29 6.33
N ASN A 412 -4.54 -7.17 5.39
CA ASN A 412 -5.92 -7.51 5.03
C ASN A 412 -6.22 -8.98 5.35
N PHE A 413 -7.16 -9.20 6.26
CA PHE A 413 -7.50 -10.51 6.81
C PHE A 413 -9.01 -10.65 7.03
N GLY A 414 -9.50 -11.90 7.14
CA GLY A 414 -10.89 -12.21 7.50
C GLY A 414 -11.23 -11.87 8.96
N ASN A 415 -12.27 -12.52 9.51
CA ASN A 415 -12.74 -12.24 10.87
C ASN A 415 -11.75 -12.74 11.96
N PRO A 416 -11.16 -11.85 12.78
CA PRO A 416 -10.12 -12.17 13.76
C PRO A 416 -10.67 -12.91 14.99
N THR A 417 -11.98 -13.05 15.12
CA THR A 417 -12.59 -13.88 16.18
C THR A 417 -12.45 -15.38 15.89
N LYS A 418 -12.23 -15.75 14.62
CA LYS A 418 -11.98 -17.13 14.19
C LYS A 418 -10.51 -17.50 14.49
N PRO A 419 -10.24 -18.55 15.28
CA PRO A 419 -8.86 -18.88 15.69
C PRO A 419 -7.89 -19.17 14.52
N ALA A 420 -8.42 -19.70 13.41
CA ALA A 420 -7.65 -19.95 12.19
C ALA A 420 -7.15 -18.65 11.53
N VAL A 421 -8.02 -17.65 11.43
CA VAL A 421 -7.70 -16.35 10.82
C VAL A 421 -6.71 -15.57 11.69
N PHE A 422 -6.93 -15.54 13.01
CA PHE A 422 -6.01 -14.86 13.92
C PHE A 422 -4.63 -15.53 13.92
N TRP A 423 -4.57 -16.87 13.81
CA TRP A 423 -3.31 -17.59 13.65
C TRP A 423 -2.59 -17.18 12.36
N GLN A 424 -3.28 -17.10 11.22
CA GLN A 424 -2.69 -16.64 9.96
C GLN A 424 -2.14 -15.21 10.09
N PHE A 425 -2.93 -14.30 10.66
CA PHE A 425 -2.53 -12.91 10.92
C PHE A 425 -1.23 -12.83 11.72
N ARG A 426 -1.18 -13.52 12.87
CA ARG A 426 0.01 -13.53 13.72
C ARG A 426 1.22 -14.08 12.98
N ARG A 427 1.07 -15.20 12.27
CA ARG A 427 2.18 -15.85 11.55
C ARG A 427 2.71 -14.97 10.40
N CYS A 428 1.85 -14.26 9.67
CA CYS A 428 2.28 -13.24 8.71
C CYS A 428 3.09 -12.13 9.38
N VAL A 429 2.59 -11.57 10.50
CA VAL A 429 3.28 -10.50 11.25
C VAL A 429 4.64 -10.94 11.77
N GLU A 430 4.74 -12.16 12.30
CA GLU A 430 6.01 -12.74 12.75
C GLU A 430 7.01 -12.88 11.59
N GLY A 431 6.56 -13.38 10.43
CA GLY A 431 7.39 -13.50 9.23
C GLY A 431 7.90 -12.16 8.71
N MET A 432 7.01 -11.16 8.60
CA MET A 432 7.38 -9.79 8.22
C MET A 432 8.40 -9.19 9.20
N ALA A 433 8.19 -9.37 10.50
CA ALA A 433 9.08 -8.85 11.54
C ALA A 433 10.47 -9.50 11.48
N GLU A 434 10.57 -10.79 11.14
CA GLU A 434 11.85 -11.46 10.92
C GLU A 434 12.59 -10.85 9.71
N ALA A 435 11.91 -10.74 8.56
CA ALA A 435 12.50 -10.15 7.36
C ALA A 435 12.96 -8.70 7.57
N CYS A 436 12.16 -7.87 8.25
CA CYS A 436 12.52 -6.49 8.55
C CYS A 436 13.79 -6.37 9.42
N ARG A 437 13.99 -7.29 10.37
CA ARG A 437 15.21 -7.29 11.21
C ARG A 437 16.46 -7.64 10.41
N ILE A 438 16.38 -8.62 9.51
CA ILE A 438 17.52 -9.07 8.71
C ILE A 438 17.87 -8.04 7.62
N LEU A 439 16.85 -7.51 6.93
CA LEU A 439 17.01 -6.54 5.84
C LEU A 439 17.13 -5.09 6.33
N GLU A 440 17.05 -4.85 7.64
CA GLU A 440 17.19 -3.53 8.27
C GLU A 440 16.17 -2.49 7.78
N THR A 441 14.94 -2.94 7.51
CA THR A 441 13.82 -2.13 7.01
C THR A 441 12.74 -1.95 8.08
N PRO A 442 12.84 -0.95 8.99
CA PRO A 442 11.85 -0.73 10.03
C PRO A 442 10.45 -0.41 9.47
N VAL A 443 9.43 -0.81 10.22
CA VAL A 443 8.03 -0.42 9.96
C VAL A 443 7.80 0.99 10.51
N THR A 444 7.46 1.95 9.65
CA THR A 444 7.23 3.35 10.06
C THR A 444 5.76 3.72 10.23
N GLY A 445 4.86 2.86 9.78
CA GLY A 445 3.41 3.04 9.83
C GLY A 445 2.69 1.84 9.23
N GLY A 446 1.35 1.85 9.30
CA GLY A 446 0.56 0.83 8.64
C GLY A 446 -0.92 0.90 8.97
N ASN A 447 -1.65 -0.07 8.44
CA ASN A 447 -3.09 -0.23 8.58
C ASN A 447 -3.45 -1.72 8.74
N VAL A 448 -4.56 -2.01 9.42
CA VAL A 448 -5.09 -3.38 9.57
C VAL A 448 -6.57 -3.38 9.23
N SER A 449 -6.93 -4.07 8.16
CA SER A 449 -8.29 -4.36 7.76
C SER A 449 -8.63 -5.81 8.11
N PHE A 450 -9.55 -5.97 9.06
CA PHE A 450 -10.13 -7.26 9.42
C PHE A 450 -11.52 -7.41 8.81
N TYR A 451 -12.14 -8.59 8.98
CA TYR A 451 -13.50 -8.88 8.50
C TYR A 451 -13.67 -8.85 6.98
N ASN A 452 -12.56 -9.05 6.23
CA ASN A 452 -12.61 -9.24 4.78
C ASN A 452 -13.04 -10.68 4.46
N GLU A 453 -14.33 -10.93 4.58
CA GLU A 453 -14.95 -12.22 4.30
C GLU A 453 -16.42 -12.05 3.91
N ASN A 454 -16.91 -12.99 3.11
CA ASN A 454 -18.32 -13.08 2.71
C ASN A 454 -18.85 -14.49 3.00
N PRO A 455 -20.12 -14.81 2.68
CA PRO A 455 -20.68 -16.13 2.97
C PRO A 455 -19.94 -17.32 2.34
N ARG A 456 -19.09 -17.11 1.32
CA ARG A 456 -18.27 -18.16 0.70
C ARG A 456 -16.95 -18.41 1.43
N GLY A 457 -16.48 -17.45 2.24
CA GLY A 457 -15.27 -17.57 3.02
C GLY A 457 -14.51 -16.25 3.19
N ALA A 458 -13.40 -16.35 3.93
CA ALA A 458 -12.44 -15.27 4.05
C ALA A 458 -11.54 -15.21 2.82
N ILE A 459 -11.06 -14.00 2.51
CA ILE A 459 -9.98 -13.81 1.55
C ILE A 459 -8.72 -14.58 1.97
N ASP A 460 -7.83 -14.82 1.03
CA ASP A 460 -6.48 -15.24 1.34
C ASP A 460 -5.77 -14.14 2.17
N PRO A 461 -5.00 -14.49 3.21
CA PRO A 461 -4.23 -13.52 3.98
C PRO A 461 -3.41 -12.60 3.07
N THR A 462 -3.66 -11.29 3.09
CA THR A 462 -3.03 -10.36 2.14
C THR A 462 -2.32 -9.21 2.87
N PRO A 463 -1.11 -9.46 3.40
CA PRO A 463 -0.25 -8.41 3.94
C PRO A 463 0.44 -7.67 2.79
N MET A 464 0.01 -6.45 2.49
CA MET A 464 0.71 -5.58 1.56
C MET A 464 1.87 -4.88 2.27
N ILE A 465 3.04 -4.86 1.62
CA ILE A 465 4.23 -4.11 2.03
C ILE A 465 4.44 -2.97 1.04
N GLY A 466 4.30 -1.73 1.50
CA GLY A 466 4.79 -0.56 0.80
C GLY A 466 6.21 -0.24 1.24
N MET A 467 7.17 -0.22 0.32
CA MET A 467 8.58 -0.01 0.66
C MET A 467 9.12 1.27 0.04
N LEU A 468 9.94 1.97 0.83
CA LEU A 468 10.72 3.13 0.39
C LEU A 468 12.21 2.78 0.42
N GLY A 469 12.88 3.09 -0.69
CA GLY A 469 14.33 3.07 -0.82
C GLY A 469 14.90 4.43 -1.22
N LEU A 470 16.23 4.52 -1.19
CA LEU A 470 16.98 5.71 -1.58
C LEU A 470 18.03 5.36 -2.63
N LEU A 471 17.98 6.06 -3.75
CA LEU A 471 19.05 6.15 -4.72
C LEU A 471 19.81 7.46 -4.46
N GLU A 472 21.10 7.36 -4.14
CA GLU A 472 21.94 8.52 -3.79
C GLU A 472 22.32 9.37 -5.01
N ASP A 473 22.47 8.75 -6.17
CA ASP A 473 22.78 9.42 -7.43
C ASP A 473 21.96 8.81 -8.57
N ILE A 474 21.09 9.62 -9.18
CA ILE A 474 20.22 9.25 -10.31
C ILE A 474 21.00 8.81 -11.55
N ASP A 475 22.30 9.07 -11.65
CA ASP A 475 23.10 8.62 -12.79
C ASP A 475 23.37 7.09 -12.75
N PHE A 476 23.02 6.41 -11.65
CA PHE A 476 23.30 4.99 -11.41
C PHE A 476 22.04 4.11 -11.25
N TYR A 477 20.86 4.55 -11.71
CA TYR A 477 19.71 3.65 -11.69
C TYR A 477 19.86 2.53 -12.73
N CYS A 478 19.22 1.39 -12.46
CA CYS A 478 19.14 0.26 -13.38
C CYS A 478 17.68 -0.01 -13.79
N THR A 479 17.48 -0.71 -14.90
CA THR A 479 16.18 -1.03 -15.50
C THR A 479 16.17 -2.51 -15.91
N PRO A 480 15.00 -3.16 -15.99
CA PRO A 480 14.91 -4.60 -16.27
C PRO A 480 15.22 -4.97 -17.73
N ALA A 481 14.94 -4.07 -18.69
CA ALA A 481 15.08 -4.37 -20.11
C ALA A 481 16.53 -4.68 -20.51
N PHE A 482 16.72 -5.74 -21.31
CA PHE A 482 18.00 -6.02 -21.97
C PHE A 482 18.32 -4.92 -22.98
N LYS A 483 19.55 -4.40 -22.93
CA LYS A 483 19.94 -3.19 -23.67
C LYS A 483 20.74 -3.47 -24.94
N ASN A 484 21.67 -4.44 -24.89
CA ASN A 484 22.62 -4.66 -25.97
C ASN A 484 22.65 -6.12 -26.43
N GLU A 485 22.82 -6.32 -27.74
CA GLU A 485 23.17 -7.64 -28.28
C GLU A 485 24.56 -8.07 -27.80
N GLY A 486 24.71 -9.34 -27.43
CA GLY A 486 25.98 -9.90 -26.97
C GLY A 486 26.29 -9.70 -25.49
N ASP A 487 25.43 -9.02 -24.73
CA ASP A 487 25.52 -8.98 -23.27
C ASP A 487 25.35 -10.40 -22.68
N LEU A 488 26.06 -10.67 -21.59
CA LEU A 488 25.90 -11.89 -20.81
C LEU A 488 24.69 -11.75 -19.89
N ILE A 489 23.83 -12.77 -19.89
CA ILE A 489 22.68 -12.88 -18.99
C ILE A 489 23.04 -13.83 -17.85
N ILE A 490 22.89 -13.36 -16.62
CA ILE A 490 23.31 -14.07 -15.40
C ILE A 490 22.14 -14.11 -14.43
N LEU A 491 21.95 -15.25 -13.78
CA LEU A 491 21.02 -15.38 -12.67
C LEU A 491 21.79 -15.26 -11.36
N LEU A 492 21.52 -14.22 -10.58
CA LEU A 492 21.89 -14.20 -9.16
C LEU A 492 20.90 -15.08 -8.40
N GLY A 493 21.42 -15.93 -7.51
CA GLY A 493 20.60 -16.91 -6.78
C GLY A 493 20.62 -18.30 -7.43
N GLU A 494 19.61 -19.12 -7.13
CA GLU A 494 19.54 -20.50 -7.59
C GLU A 494 18.11 -20.85 -8.00
N CYS A 495 17.96 -21.78 -8.95
CA CYS A 495 16.67 -22.34 -9.31
C CYS A 495 16.22 -23.39 -8.30
N GLY A 496 14.97 -23.32 -7.87
CA GLY A 496 14.35 -24.33 -7.02
C GLY A 496 13.63 -25.41 -7.82
N THR A 497 13.07 -26.37 -7.09
CA THR A 497 12.39 -27.55 -7.64
C THR A 497 10.90 -27.62 -7.30
N ASN A 498 10.35 -26.59 -6.65
CA ASN A 498 8.98 -26.57 -6.16
C ASN A 498 8.07 -25.75 -7.09
N LEU A 499 6.82 -26.20 -7.21
CA LEU A 499 5.73 -25.51 -7.91
C LEU A 499 4.60 -25.08 -6.96
N GLY A 500 4.70 -25.41 -5.67
CA GLY A 500 3.71 -25.05 -4.66
C GLY A 500 3.45 -23.55 -4.63
N GLY A 501 2.17 -23.18 -4.68
CA GLY A 501 1.72 -21.79 -4.69
C GLY A 501 1.96 -21.01 -5.97
N SER A 502 2.55 -21.60 -7.02
CA SER A 502 2.87 -20.84 -8.22
C SER A 502 1.68 -20.48 -9.10
N GLU A 503 1.78 -19.37 -9.81
CA GLU A 503 0.80 -18.99 -10.84
C GLU A 503 0.73 -20.06 -11.95
N TYR A 504 1.82 -20.79 -12.22
CA TYR A 504 1.80 -21.97 -13.09
C TYR A 504 0.88 -23.07 -12.55
N LEU A 505 1.03 -23.45 -11.29
CA LEU A 505 0.23 -24.53 -10.69
C LEU A 505 -1.25 -24.15 -10.65
N LYS A 506 -1.53 -22.89 -10.32
CA LYS A 506 -2.88 -22.32 -10.31
C LYS A 506 -3.49 -22.27 -11.71
N LEU A 507 -2.81 -21.69 -12.68
CA LEU A 507 -3.37 -21.44 -14.01
C LEU A 507 -3.46 -22.71 -14.89
N ILE A 508 -2.42 -23.54 -14.87
CA ILE A 508 -2.31 -24.69 -15.77
C ILE A 508 -3.00 -25.92 -15.19
N HIS A 509 -2.91 -26.12 -13.87
CA HIS A 509 -3.47 -27.30 -13.20
C HIS A 509 -4.75 -27.00 -12.40
N GLY A 510 -5.11 -25.73 -12.20
CA GLY A 510 -6.27 -25.35 -11.39
C GLY A 510 -6.06 -25.61 -9.90
N LEU A 511 -4.80 -25.64 -9.45
CA LEU A 511 -4.43 -26.07 -8.10
C LEU A 511 -3.77 -24.94 -7.30
N LYS A 512 -4.32 -24.67 -6.11
CA LYS A 512 -3.73 -23.79 -5.09
C LYS A 512 -3.30 -24.63 -3.87
N VAL A 513 -2.20 -25.36 -4.05
CA VAL A 513 -1.68 -26.37 -3.10
C VAL A 513 -0.16 -26.35 -3.07
N GLY A 514 0.45 -27.22 -2.26
CA GLY A 514 1.86 -27.22 -1.92
C GLY A 514 2.16 -26.34 -0.72
N ASP A 515 3.42 -26.34 -0.31
CA ASP A 515 3.95 -25.29 0.57
C ASP A 515 4.28 -24.06 -0.27
N SER A 516 4.28 -22.87 0.32
CA SER A 516 4.81 -21.69 -0.37
C SER A 516 6.28 -21.91 -0.76
N PRO A 517 6.84 -21.12 -1.68
CA PRO A 517 8.28 -21.01 -1.82
C PRO A 517 8.93 -20.75 -0.45
N ARG A 518 10.11 -21.35 -0.23
CA ARG A 518 10.90 -21.08 0.98
C ARG A 518 11.86 -19.93 0.71
N ILE A 519 12.06 -19.08 1.70
CA ILE A 519 13.07 -18.03 1.65
C ILE A 519 14.10 -18.18 2.77
N ASP A 520 15.37 -18.11 2.38
CA ASP A 520 16.51 -17.90 3.27
C ASP A 520 16.85 -16.41 3.23
N LEU A 521 16.54 -15.69 4.31
CA LEU A 521 16.71 -14.24 4.39
C LEU A 521 18.19 -13.80 4.36
N GLU A 522 19.11 -14.66 4.82
CA GLU A 522 20.55 -14.35 4.72
C GLU A 522 21.03 -14.51 3.29
N LYS A 523 20.52 -15.51 2.56
CA LYS A 523 20.76 -15.64 1.13
C LYS A 523 20.17 -14.46 0.36
N GLU A 524 18.93 -14.07 0.65
CA GLU A 524 18.29 -12.89 0.08
C GLU A 524 19.13 -11.63 0.28
N LYS A 525 19.59 -11.37 1.52
CA LYS A 525 20.44 -10.22 1.86
C LYS A 525 21.74 -10.21 1.03
N ARG A 526 22.36 -11.37 0.82
CA ARG A 526 23.58 -11.48 -0.02
C ARG A 526 23.29 -11.20 -1.49
N VAL A 527 22.23 -11.78 -2.06
CA VAL A 527 21.81 -11.55 -3.46
C VAL A 527 21.51 -10.08 -3.69
N GLN A 528 20.75 -9.45 -2.79
CA GLN A 528 20.43 -8.03 -2.86
C GLN A 528 21.68 -7.15 -2.74
N ARG A 529 22.59 -7.48 -1.82
CA ARG A 529 23.85 -6.74 -1.68
C ARG A 529 24.70 -6.83 -2.95
N THR A 530 24.88 -8.02 -3.52
CA THR A 530 25.64 -8.22 -4.76
C THR A 530 25.04 -7.44 -5.92
N CYS A 531 23.71 -7.47 -6.09
CA CYS A 531 23.03 -6.67 -7.10
C CYS A 531 23.27 -5.16 -6.90
N LEU A 532 23.10 -4.66 -5.67
CA LEU A 532 23.29 -3.24 -5.37
C LEU A 532 24.74 -2.78 -5.59
N GLU A 533 25.72 -3.59 -5.19
CA GLU A 533 27.15 -3.28 -5.34
C GLU A 533 27.58 -3.28 -6.81
N THR A 534 27.09 -4.24 -7.60
CA THR A 534 27.39 -4.31 -9.04
C THR A 534 26.74 -3.18 -9.85
N ILE A 535 25.52 -2.76 -9.49
CA ILE A 535 24.89 -1.56 -10.08
C ILE A 535 25.70 -0.31 -9.75
N LYS A 536 26.09 -0.13 -8.48
CA LYS A 536 26.90 1.04 -8.05
C LYS A 536 28.28 1.09 -8.71
N ALA A 537 28.86 -0.06 -9.02
CA ALA A 537 30.12 -0.15 -9.75
C ALA A 537 29.97 0.14 -11.26
N GLY A 538 28.74 0.29 -11.77
CA GLY A 538 28.47 0.53 -13.18
C GLY A 538 28.68 -0.70 -14.06
N LEU A 539 28.64 -1.91 -13.47
CA LEU A 539 28.92 -3.17 -14.18
C LEU A 539 27.69 -3.79 -14.84
N LEU A 540 26.48 -3.39 -14.41
CA LEU A 540 25.23 -3.95 -14.93
C LEU A 540 24.60 -3.06 -16.00
N ASN A 541 24.11 -3.69 -17.05
CA ASN A 541 23.27 -3.07 -18.06
C ASN A 541 21.78 -3.19 -17.69
N SER A 542 21.37 -4.32 -17.11
CA SER A 542 19.99 -4.53 -16.63
C SER A 542 19.95 -5.37 -15.36
N ALA A 543 18.88 -5.22 -14.58
CA ALA A 543 18.56 -6.03 -13.42
C ALA A 543 17.03 -6.13 -13.26
N HIS A 544 16.53 -7.34 -13.07
CA HIS A 544 15.11 -7.65 -12.93
C HIS A 544 14.91 -8.78 -11.92
N ASP A 545 13.95 -8.61 -11.02
CA ASP A 545 13.55 -9.61 -10.04
C ASP A 545 12.89 -10.86 -10.71
N CYS A 546 12.89 -12.01 -10.04
CA CYS A 546 12.13 -13.19 -10.48
C CYS A 546 10.99 -13.50 -9.51
N SER A 547 9.79 -13.07 -9.88
CA SER A 547 8.55 -13.19 -9.10
C SER A 547 7.55 -14.15 -9.79
N GLU A 548 6.29 -13.75 -9.96
CA GLU A 548 5.19 -14.59 -10.46
C GLU A 548 5.47 -15.18 -11.86
N GLY A 549 5.14 -16.47 -12.03
CA GLY A 549 5.37 -17.20 -13.28
C GLY A 549 6.83 -17.61 -13.51
N GLY A 550 7.75 -17.22 -12.63
CA GLY A 550 9.10 -17.76 -12.54
C GLY A 550 10.09 -17.21 -13.57
N LEU A 551 11.20 -17.93 -13.74
CA LEU A 551 12.36 -17.47 -14.52
C LEU A 551 12.01 -17.18 -15.98
N ALA A 552 11.14 -18.00 -16.57
CA ALA A 552 10.75 -17.83 -17.97
C ALA A 552 9.96 -16.54 -18.21
N VAL A 553 9.11 -16.14 -17.25
CA VAL A 553 8.35 -14.89 -17.32
C VAL A 553 9.30 -13.70 -17.14
N ALA A 554 10.15 -13.71 -16.10
CA ALA A 554 11.13 -12.66 -15.87
C ALA A 554 12.07 -12.43 -17.08
N LEU A 555 12.57 -13.51 -17.70
CA LEU A 555 13.38 -13.42 -18.92
C LEU A 555 12.60 -12.83 -20.10
N ALA A 556 11.33 -13.22 -20.26
CA ALA A 556 10.48 -12.69 -21.31
C ALA A 556 10.24 -11.19 -21.09
N GLU A 557 9.94 -10.78 -19.86
CA GLU A 557 9.76 -9.39 -19.47
C GLU A 557 11.01 -8.55 -19.74
N CYS A 558 12.21 -9.05 -19.40
CA CYS A 558 13.48 -8.40 -19.78
C CYS A 558 13.61 -8.14 -21.29
N CYS A 559 13.01 -8.98 -22.15
CA CYS A 559 13.07 -8.81 -23.60
C CYS A 559 12.10 -7.74 -24.14
N PHE A 560 11.01 -7.43 -23.41
CA PHE A 560 9.96 -6.52 -23.90
C PHE A 560 9.59 -5.35 -22.98
N TYR A 561 10.22 -5.21 -21.82
CA TYR A 561 10.04 -4.06 -20.91
C TYR A 561 10.30 -2.73 -21.62
N ASP A 562 11.36 -2.66 -22.44
CA ASP A 562 11.56 -1.56 -23.37
C ASP A 562 10.73 -1.82 -24.63
N SER A 563 9.59 -1.15 -24.73
CA SER A 563 8.67 -1.31 -25.86
C SER A 563 9.22 -0.73 -27.17
N GLU A 564 10.19 0.18 -27.10
CA GLU A 564 10.79 0.84 -28.26
C GLU A 564 12.00 0.05 -28.79
N HIS A 565 12.83 -0.47 -27.90
CA HIS A 565 14.08 -1.19 -28.22
C HIS A 565 14.07 -2.61 -27.63
N ARG A 566 13.34 -3.50 -28.30
CA ARG A 566 13.22 -4.90 -27.86
C ARG A 566 14.42 -5.72 -28.29
N VAL A 567 15.05 -6.39 -27.33
CA VAL A 567 16.18 -7.30 -27.54
C VAL A 567 15.77 -8.71 -27.10
N GLY A 568 15.97 -9.69 -27.98
CA GLY A 568 15.73 -11.10 -27.65
C GLY A 568 16.85 -11.69 -26.81
N ALA A 569 16.61 -12.86 -26.21
CA ALA A 569 17.60 -13.59 -25.42
C ALA A 569 17.77 -15.04 -25.88
N PHE A 570 19.01 -15.52 -25.84
CA PHE A 570 19.32 -16.95 -25.98
C PHE A 570 19.85 -17.48 -24.65
N ILE A 571 19.10 -18.39 -24.02
CA ILE A 571 19.40 -18.90 -22.68
C ILE A 571 19.68 -20.39 -22.74
N GLN A 572 20.85 -20.79 -22.24
CA GLN A 572 21.18 -22.19 -22.02
C GLN A 572 20.83 -22.56 -20.58
N LEU A 573 19.95 -23.54 -20.40
CA LEU A 573 19.48 -23.98 -19.09
C LEU A 573 20.39 -25.04 -18.44
N SER A 574 21.24 -25.71 -19.22
CA SER A 574 22.13 -26.77 -18.71
C SER A 574 23.08 -26.33 -17.58
N PRO A 575 23.62 -25.09 -17.55
CA PRO A 575 24.43 -24.65 -16.41
C PRO A 575 23.61 -24.45 -15.13
N LEU A 576 22.30 -24.22 -15.23
CA LEU A 576 21.42 -24.02 -14.07
C LEU A 576 21.07 -25.35 -13.38
N THR A 577 21.23 -26.47 -14.08
CA THR A 577 20.89 -27.81 -13.59
C THR A 577 22.10 -28.70 -13.32
N SER A 578 23.32 -28.23 -13.60
CA SER A 578 24.56 -29.03 -13.50
C SER A 578 24.87 -29.56 -12.10
N HIS A 579 24.33 -28.91 -11.06
CA HIS A 579 24.53 -29.31 -9.65
C HIS A 579 23.31 -29.99 -9.03
N LEU A 580 22.23 -30.15 -9.80
CA LEU A 580 20.95 -30.62 -9.30
C LEU A 580 20.62 -31.98 -9.93
N SER A 581 20.21 -32.95 -9.11
CA SER A 581 19.61 -34.19 -9.62
C SER A 581 18.38 -33.86 -10.45
N LEU A 582 18.17 -34.52 -11.60
CA LEU A 582 17.01 -34.44 -12.51
C LEU A 582 15.87 -33.52 -12.01
N ILE A 583 15.90 -32.26 -12.44
CA ILE A 583 14.83 -31.28 -12.17
C ILE A 583 13.85 -31.31 -13.34
N ARG A 584 12.56 -31.33 -13.02
CA ARG A 584 11.50 -31.16 -14.03
C ARG A 584 11.60 -29.79 -14.68
N THR A 585 11.45 -29.74 -16.00
CA THR A 585 11.69 -28.50 -16.74
C THR A 585 10.65 -27.43 -16.43
N ASP A 586 9.42 -27.83 -16.08
CA ASP A 586 8.35 -26.91 -15.67
C ASP A 586 8.68 -26.20 -14.34
N ALA A 587 9.24 -26.92 -13.37
CA ALA A 587 9.71 -26.34 -12.11
C ALA A 587 10.87 -25.35 -12.32
N LEU A 588 11.80 -25.66 -13.22
CA LEU A 588 12.92 -24.78 -13.55
C LEU A 588 12.45 -23.47 -14.19
N LEU A 589 11.52 -23.57 -15.15
CA LEU A 589 11.04 -22.42 -15.93
C LEU A 589 10.01 -21.59 -15.17
N PHE A 590 9.04 -22.25 -14.54
CA PHE A 590 7.83 -21.63 -14.00
C PHE A 590 7.69 -21.74 -12.47
N GLY A 591 8.69 -22.33 -11.81
CA GLY A 591 8.77 -22.32 -10.35
C GLY A 591 9.13 -20.93 -9.82
N GLU A 592 8.36 -20.50 -8.83
CA GLU A 592 8.49 -19.21 -8.15
C GLU A 592 9.48 -19.30 -6.98
N THR A 593 10.76 -19.51 -7.30
CA THR A 593 11.84 -19.60 -6.29
C THR A 593 12.31 -18.21 -5.87
N GLN A 594 12.52 -18.05 -4.56
CA GLN A 594 12.92 -16.78 -3.94
C GLN A 594 14.42 -16.48 -4.10
N SER A 595 14.80 -15.22 -3.85
CA SER A 595 16.18 -14.73 -3.90
C SER A 595 16.84 -14.90 -5.26
N ARG A 596 16.14 -14.46 -6.31
CA ARG A 596 16.58 -14.53 -7.70
C ARG A 596 16.47 -13.18 -8.38
N ILE A 597 17.52 -12.78 -9.09
CA ILE A 597 17.56 -11.58 -9.92
C ILE A 597 18.25 -11.95 -11.24
N VAL A 598 17.60 -11.67 -12.37
CA VAL A 598 18.21 -11.73 -13.70
C VAL A 598 18.96 -10.42 -13.93
N ILE A 599 20.24 -10.51 -14.24
CA ILE A 599 21.08 -9.36 -14.57
C ILE A 599 21.70 -9.52 -15.94
N SER A 600 22.02 -8.41 -16.60
CA SER A 600 22.84 -8.40 -17.80
C SER A 600 24.07 -7.50 -17.64
N CYS A 601 25.17 -7.88 -18.29
CA CYS A 601 26.41 -7.10 -18.30
C CYS A 601 27.18 -7.33 -19.60
N SER A 602 28.09 -6.41 -19.92
CA SER A 602 29.01 -6.61 -21.05
C SER A 602 30.01 -7.74 -20.73
N PRO A 603 30.42 -8.57 -21.71
CA PRO A 603 31.41 -9.63 -21.47
C PRO A 603 32.73 -9.16 -20.84
N LYS A 604 33.13 -7.91 -21.10
CA LYS A 604 34.35 -7.30 -20.52
C LYS A 604 34.24 -7.05 -19.00
N ASP A 605 33.02 -6.81 -18.51
CA ASP A 605 32.76 -6.45 -17.11
C ASP A 605 32.52 -7.70 -16.24
N PHE A 606 32.28 -8.85 -16.88
CA PHE A 606 31.98 -10.12 -16.19
C PHE A 606 33.06 -10.57 -15.21
N SER A 607 34.34 -10.38 -15.55
CA SER A 607 35.42 -10.81 -14.66
C SER A 607 35.43 -10.02 -13.35
N GLU A 608 35.05 -8.74 -13.40
CA GLU A 608 34.95 -7.89 -12.21
C GLU A 608 33.69 -8.22 -11.42
N LEU A 609 32.55 -8.34 -12.12
CA LEU A 609 31.27 -8.75 -11.55
C LEU A 609 31.40 -10.07 -10.77
N ARG A 610 32.08 -11.07 -11.34
CA ARG A 610 32.27 -12.39 -10.71
C ARG A 610 33.05 -12.35 -9.39
N ASN A 611 33.88 -11.33 -9.17
CA ASN A 611 34.67 -11.22 -7.93
C ASN A 611 33.87 -10.60 -6.77
N ILE A 612 32.79 -9.89 -7.08
CA ILE A 612 31.82 -9.30 -6.13
C ILE A 612 30.82 -10.38 -5.73
#